data_AF-A0A1I7CFA9-F1
#
_entry.id   AF-A0A1I7CFA9-F1
#
_cell.length_a   1.000
_cell.length_b   1.000
_cell.length_c   1.000
_cell.angle_alpha   90.00
_cell.angle_beta   90.00
_cell.angle_gamma   90.00
#
_symmetry.space_group_name_H-M   'P 1'
#
loop_
_entity.id
_entity.type
_entity.pdbx_description
1 polymer ?
#
loop_
_entity_poly.entity_id
_entity_poly.type
_entity_poly.pdbx_seq_one_letter_code
_entity_poly.pdbx_strand_id
1 'polypeptide(L)'
;MSAFSFARVLQRFLDWREGDQFEVDPTPCLKRINVLAHSMGNRVLRETLRLWRKYYLPGGVPLLFRNTFLIAADIVNESLEEGRAGEVIPHASRNVTVYFASDDLALRASKASNLRNRIASRRLGHSGPEDMAKVGRNVFVVDCDDVNTRYDFPKGHSYFRSGEVFGEPGVVFLHLFTALRTGRVFPEDETRRMTILRD
;
A
#
# COMPACT_ATOMS: atom_id res chain seq x y z
N MET A 1 15.15 -8.88 7.85
CA MET A 1 15.90 -8.02 8.79
C MET A 1 15.29 -6.62 8.97
N SER A 2 14.75 -5.95 7.94
CA SER A 2 14.23 -4.57 8.07
C SER A 2 12.94 -4.41 8.89
N ALA A 3 12.09 -5.43 8.97
CA ALA A 3 10.75 -5.29 9.56
C ALA A 3 10.76 -4.91 11.06
N PHE A 4 11.67 -5.50 11.85
CA PHE A 4 11.85 -5.15 13.28
C PHE A 4 12.30 -3.71 13.47
N SER A 5 13.26 -3.25 12.65
CA SER A 5 13.76 -1.88 12.72
C SER A 5 12.64 -0.88 12.43
N PHE A 6 11.87 -1.09 11.38
CA PHE A 6 10.72 -0.23 11.08
C PHE A 6 9.63 -0.32 12.15
N ALA A 7 9.35 -1.49 12.73
CA ALA A 7 8.40 -1.61 13.84
C ALA A 7 8.83 -0.77 15.05
N ARG A 8 10.13 -0.76 15.37
CA ARG A 8 10.70 0.10 16.42
C ARG A 8 10.58 1.58 16.06
N VAL A 9 10.79 1.97 14.80
CA VAL A 9 10.59 3.36 14.35
C VAL A 9 9.13 3.78 14.51
N LEU A 10 8.17 2.94 14.10
CA LEU A 10 6.75 3.23 14.29
C LEU A 10 6.37 3.33 15.77
N GLN A 11 6.93 2.46 16.62
CA GLN A 11 6.71 2.57 18.06
C GLN A 11 7.26 3.88 18.62
N ARG A 12 8.50 4.26 18.27
CA ARG A 12 9.09 5.51 18.74
C ARG A 12 8.32 6.74 18.27
N PHE A 13 7.79 6.70 17.04
CA PHE A 13 6.89 7.75 16.55
C PHE A 13 5.59 7.81 17.35
N LEU A 14 5.01 6.66 17.71
CA LEU A 14 3.80 6.58 18.51
C LEU A 14 4.03 7.13 19.92
N ASP A 15 5.09 6.69 20.59
CA ASP A 15 5.48 7.15 21.93
C ASP A 15 5.67 8.68 21.95
N TRP A 16 6.41 9.21 20.98
CA TRP A 16 6.63 10.66 20.84
C TRP A 16 5.31 11.42 20.64
N ARG A 17 4.40 10.88 19.81
CA ARG A 17 3.12 11.53 19.50
C ARG A 17 2.15 11.51 20.68
N GLU A 18 2.19 10.47 21.51
CA GLU A 18 1.23 10.27 22.61
C GLU A 18 1.73 10.77 23.96
N GLY A 19 3.03 10.99 24.12
CA GLY A 19 3.64 11.54 25.34
C GLY A 19 4.42 12.81 25.04
N ASP A 20 5.67 12.66 24.59
CA ASP A 20 6.70 13.71 24.54
C ASP A 20 6.23 15.02 23.89
N GLN A 21 5.39 14.97 22.85
CA GLN A 21 4.93 16.18 22.18
C GLN A 21 4.03 17.06 23.09
N PHE A 22 3.25 16.47 23.98
CA PHE A 22 2.37 17.21 24.90
C PHE A 22 3.14 17.95 26.00
N GLU A 23 4.37 17.52 26.31
CA GLU A 23 5.23 18.22 27.27
C GLU A 23 5.86 19.49 26.67
N VAL A 24 5.99 19.55 25.34
CA VAL A 24 6.71 20.62 24.62
C VAL A 24 5.77 21.61 23.93
N ASP A 25 4.62 21.14 23.43
CA ASP A 25 3.63 21.95 22.69
C ASP A 25 2.22 21.68 23.23
N PRO A 26 1.50 22.70 23.74
CA PRO A 26 0.11 22.54 24.21
C PRO A 26 -0.89 22.22 23.08
N THR A 27 -0.45 22.27 21.81
CA THR A 27 -1.25 22.00 20.60
C THR A 27 -0.58 20.96 19.67
N PRO A 28 -0.39 19.70 20.11
CA PRO A 28 0.38 18.74 19.36
C PRO A 28 -0.28 18.32 18.04
N CYS A 29 0.56 17.86 17.11
CA CYS A 29 0.16 17.48 15.76
C CYS A 29 -0.45 16.08 15.75
N LEU A 30 -1.78 16.01 15.81
CA LEU A 30 -2.54 14.75 15.74
C LEU A 30 -2.76 14.25 14.30
N LYS A 31 -2.01 14.77 13.33
CA LYS A 31 -2.18 14.38 11.92
C LYS A 31 -1.66 12.97 11.70
N ARG A 32 -2.47 12.17 10.99
CA ARG A 32 -2.06 10.86 10.48
C ARG A 32 -1.06 11.02 9.35
N ILE A 33 -0.07 10.13 9.31
CA ILE A 33 0.93 10.08 8.24
C ILE A 33 0.40 9.29 7.04
N ASN A 34 1.11 9.32 5.91
CA ASN A 34 0.81 8.47 4.75
C ASN A 34 2.01 7.56 4.50
N VAL A 35 1.78 6.38 3.92
CA VAL A 35 2.85 5.46 3.54
C VAL A 35 2.64 4.97 2.11
N LEU A 36 3.71 4.92 1.34
CA LEU A 36 3.77 4.31 0.02
C LEU A 36 4.73 3.13 0.09
N ALA A 37 4.25 1.95 -0.25
CA ALA A 37 5.03 0.73 -0.35
C ALA A 37 5.02 0.23 -1.80
N HIS A 38 6.21 0.07 -2.36
CA HIS A 38 6.40 -0.39 -3.74
C HIS A 38 7.02 -1.78 -3.75
N SER A 39 6.53 -2.68 -4.61
CA SER A 39 7.16 -3.99 -4.85
C SER A 39 7.36 -4.79 -3.55
N MET A 40 8.57 -5.31 -3.29
CA MET A 40 8.94 -5.97 -2.03
C MET A 40 8.80 -5.07 -0.78
N GLY A 41 8.76 -3.74 -0.94
CA GLY A 41 8.43 -2.83 0.15
C GLY A 41 7.08 -3.14 0.79
N ASN A 42 6.14 -3.73 0.04
CA ASN A 42 4.86 -4.22 0.57
C ASN A 42 5.04 -5.41 1.52
N ARG A 43 6.02 -6.30 1.26
CA ARG A 43 6.39 -7.36 2.21
C ARG A 43 6.97 -6.76 3.49
N VAL A 44 7.83 -5.75 3.35
CA VAL A 44 8.43 -5.06 4.49
C VAL A 44 7.35 -4.41 5.34
N LEU A 45 6.45 -3.62 4.74
CA LEU A 45 5.33 -2.98 5.43
C LEU A 45 4.44 -4.01 6.14
N ARG A 46 4.05 -5.09 5.45
CA ARG A 46 3.25 -6.18 6.02
C ARG A 46 3.91 -6.79 7.26
N GLU A 47 5.18 -7.19 7.13
CA GLU A 47 5.91 -7.79 8.25
C GLU A 47 6.16 -6.80 9.37
N THR A 48 6.42 -5.52 9.05
CA THR A 48 6.57 -4.45 10.04
C THR A 48 5.31 -4.32 10.90
N LEU A 49 4.13 -4.19 10.29
CA LEU A 49 2.88 -4.04 11.04
C LEU A 49 2.53 -5.32 11.83
N ARG A 50 2.80 -6.50 11.27
CA ARG A 50 2.59 -7.77 11.97
C ARG A 50 3.46 -7.88 13.22
N LEU A 51 4.74 -7.55 13.12
CA LEU A 51 5.67 -7.57 14.26
C LEU A 51 5.35 -6.45 15.25
N TRP A 52 4.98 -5.27 14.76
CA TRP A 52 4.60 -4.15 15.60
C TRP A 52 3.39 -4.49 16.48
N ARG A 53 2.33 -5.07 15.89
CA ARG A 53 1.18 -5.64 16.62
C ARG A 53 1.64 -6.66 17.66
N LYS A 54 2.45 -7.63 17.25
CA LYS A 54 2.86 -8.75 18.12
C LYS A 54 3.64 -8.29 19.35
N TYR A 55 4.57 -7.35 19.19
CA TYR A 55 5.55 -7.03 20.24
C TYR A 55 5.24 -5.77 21.02
N TYR A 56 4.50 -4.82 20.46
CA TYR A 56 4.28 -3.51 21.09
C TYR A 56 2.80 -3.18 21.33
N LEU A 57 1.89 -3.79 20.57
CA LEU A 57 0.47 -3.38 20.55
C LEU A 57 -0.46 -4.59 20.65
N PRO A 58 -0.45 -5.33 21.78
CA PRO A 58 -1.29 -6.52 21.95
C PRO A 58 -2.79 -6.22 21.88
N GLY A 59 -3.21 -4.97 22.15
CA GLY A 59 -4.59 -4.50 21.99
C GLY A 59 -5.01 -4.14 20.56
N GLY A 60 -4.10 -4.25 19.58
CA GLY A 60 -4.36 -3.91 18.18
C GLY A 60 -3.56 -2.68 17.69
N VAL A 61 -3.44 -2.55 16.37
CA VAL A 61 -2.70 -1.44 15.74
C VAL A 61 -3.56 -0.18 15.67
N PRO A 62 -3.06 0.99 16.09
CA PRO A 62 -3.82 2.23 16.00
C PRO A 62 -3.97 2.66 14.54
N LEU A 63 -4.97 3.50 14.28
CA LEU A 63 -5.21 4.10 12.96
C LEU A 63 -4.15 5.18 12.66
N LEU A 64 -2.94 4.74 12.32
CA LEU A 64 -1.75 5.56 12.13
C LEU A 64 -1.74 6.25 10.75
N PHE A 65 -2.17 5.54 9.71
CA PHE A 65 -2.08 6.02 8.33
C PHE A 65 -3.40 6.65 7.86
N ARG A 66 -3.31 7.82 7.23
CA ARG A 66 -4.42 8.40 6.46
C ARG A 66 -4.57 7.64 5.15
N ASN A 67 -3.49 7.48 4.40
CA ASN A 67 -3.44 6.68 3.19
C ASN A 67 -2.25 5.71 3.23
N THR A 68 -2.52 4.48 2.82
CA THR A 68 -1.52 3.44 2.53
C THR A 68 -1.62 3.09 1.06
N PHE A 69 -0.58 3.40 0.28
CA PHE A 69 -0.51 3.11 -1.14
C PHE A 69 0.33 1.85 -1.36
N LEU A 70 -0.29 0.79 -1.87
CA LEU A 70 0.35 -0.48 -2.21
C LEU A 70 0.52 -0.52 -3.73
N ILE A 71 1.74 -0.27 -4.23
CA ILE A 71 2.01 -0.17 -5.67
C ILE A 71 2.82 -1.38 -6.11
N ALA A 72 2.38 -2.03 -7.20
CA ALA A 72 3.05 -3.21 -7.75
C ALA A 72 3.38 -4.24 -6.65
N ALA A 73 2.43 -4.48 -5.74
CA ALA A 73 2.69 -5.15 -4.48
C ALA A 73 3.11 -6.62 -4.64
N ASP A 74 4.33 -6.93 -4.22
CA ASP A 74 4.89 -8.29 -4.23
C ASP A 74 4.45 -9.07 -2.96
N ILE A 75 3.16 -9.18 -2.73
CA ILE A 75 2.55 -10.04 -1.70
C ILE A 75 1.46 -10.88 -2.36
N VAL A 76 1.00 -11.94 -1.70
CA VAL A 76 -0.13 -12.75 -2.20
C VAL A 76 -1.39 -11.89 -2.25
N ASN A 77 -2.27 -12.08 -3.23
CA ASN A 77 -3.42 -11.20 -3.45
C ASN A 77 -4.55 -11.37 -2.42
N GLU A 78 -4.55 -12.47 -1.67
CA GLU A 78 -5.41 -12.66 -0.49
C GLU A 78 -4.83 -11.97 0.75
N SER A 79 -3.64 -11.35 0.68
CA SER A 79 -2.92 -10.90 1.88
C SER A 79 -3.68 -9.87 2.72
N LEU A 80 -4.63 -9.13 2.15
CA LEU A 80 -5.42 -8.12 2.86
C LEU A 80 -6.73 -8.65 3.46
N GLU A 81 -7.06 -9.92 3.24
CA GLU A 81 -8.24 -10.56 3.81
C GLU A 81 -8.08 -10.79 5.32
N GLU A 82 -9.21 -10.93 6.02
CA GLU A 82 -9.23 -11.25 7.45
C GLU A 82 -8.52 -12.59 7.73
N GLY A 83 -7.72 -12.64 8.80
CA GLY A 83 -6.92 -13.81 9.17
C GLY A 83 -5.69 -14.04 8.29
N ARG A 84 -5.42 -13.18 7.30
CA ARG A 84 -4.23 -13.28 6.44
C ARG A 84 -3.11 -12.37 6.93
N ALA A 85 -1.91 -12.61 6.41
CA ALA A 85 -0.67 -12.00 6.91
C ALA A 85 -0.64 -10.46 6.84
N GLY A 86 -1.48 -9.82 6.02
CA GLY A 86 -1.58 -8.37 5.85
C GLY A 86 -2.89 -7.76 6.31
N GLU A 87 -3.74 -8.48 7.06
CA GLU A 87 -5.00 -7.96 7.65
C GLU A 87 -4.78 -6.66 8.44
N VAL A 88 -3.59 -6.50 9.04
CA VAL A 88 -3.22 -5.33 9.85
C VAL A 88 -3.02 -4.06 9.03
N ILE A 89 -2.82 -4.16 7.71
CA ILE A 89 -2.66 -3.00 6.83
C ILE A 89 -3.99 -2.20 6.77
N PRO A 90 -5.14 -2.82 6.43
CA PRO A 90 -6.45 -2.17 6.56
C PRO A 90 -6.75 -1.64 7.96
N HIS A 91 -6.36 -2.34 9.03
CA HIS A 91 -6.64 -1.89 10.40
C HIS A 91 -5.87 -0.61 10.77
N ALA A 92 -4.62 -0.51 10.34
CA ALA A 92 -3.77 0.65 10.63
C ALA A 92 -4.04 1.87 9.72
N SER A 93 -4.92 1.75 8.71
CA SER A 93 -5.07 2.75 7.64
C SER A 93 -6.51 3.20 7.45
N ARG A 94 -6.74 4.51 7.29
CA ARG A 94 -8.06 5.01 6.90
C ARG A 94 -8.40 4.63 5.46
N ASN A 95 -7.43 4.71 4.54
CA ASN A 95 -7.57 4.28 3.15
C ASN A 95 -6.39 3.39 2.77
N VAL A 96 -6.66 2.26 2.10
CA VAL A 96 -5.65 1.40 1.48
C VAL A 96 -5.93 1.37 -0.02
N THR A 97 -5.02 1.88 -0.84
CA THR A 97 -5.17 1.86 -2.29
C THR A 97 -4.16 0.90 -2.90
N VAL A 98 -4.65 -0.10 -3.63
CA VAL A 98 -3.84 -1.06 -4.37
C VAL A 98 -3.77 -0.62 -5.82
N TYR A 99 -2.57 -0.29 -6.30
CA TYR A 99 -2.30 -0.09 -7.72
C TYR A 99 -1.71 -1.38 -8.27
N PHE A 100 -2.35 -1.94 -9.29
CA PHE A 100 -1.95 -3.20 -9.90
C PHE A 100 -1.91 -3.08 -11.41
N ALA A 101 -1.09 -3.91 -12.02
CA ALA A 101 -1.05 -4.07 -13.46
C ALA A 101 -0.70 -5.52 -13.83
N SER A 102 -1.48 -6.14 -14.69
CA SER A 102 -1.38 -7.55 -15.10
C SER A 102 -0.18 -7.80 -16.01
N ASP A 103 0.27 -6.78 -16.73
CA ASP A 103 1.41 -6.79 -17.64
C ASP A 103 2.76 -6.47 -16.95
N ASP A 104 2.79 -6.30 -15.62
CA ASP A 104 4.04 -6.10 -14.84
C ASP A 104 4.98 -7.32 -14.97
N LEU A 105 6.00 -7.18 -15.82
CA LEU A 105 6.96 -8.23 -16.12
C LEU A 105 7.90 -8.51 -14.94
N ALA A 106 8.22 -7.51 -14.13
CA ALA A 106 9.12 -7.68 -12.99
C ALA A 106 8.51 -8.61 -11.93
N LEU A 107 7.22 -8.46 -11.65
CA LEU A 107 6.48 -9.36 -10.78
C LEU A 107 6.30 -10.75 -11.42
N ARG A 108 6.15 -10.86 -12.76
CA ARG A 108 6.09 -12.17 -13.46
C ARG A 108 7.41 -12.92 -13.36
N ALA A 109 8.53 -12.25 -13.62
CA ALA A 109 9.87 -12.81 -13.49
C ALA A 109 10.15 -13.27 -12.06
N SER A 110 9.71 -12.49 -11.07
CA SER A 110 9.85 -12.81 -9.65
C SER A 110 9.02 -14.03 -9.21
N LYS A 111 7.99 -14.43 -9.97
CA LYS A 111 7.29 -15.71 -9.78
C LYS A 111 8.04 -16.89 -10.39
N ALA A 112 8.59 -16.72 -11.59
CA ALA A 112 9.30 -17.81 -12.27
C ALA A 112 10.48 -18.35 -11.45
N SER A 113 11.21 -17.48 -10.76
CA SER A 113 12.28 -17.88 -9.83
C SER A 113 11.77 -18.60 -8.57
N ASN A 114 10.58 -18.25 -8.09
CA ASN A 114 9.93 -18.87 -6.92
C ASN A 114 9.05 -20.09 -7.26
N LEU A 115 8.82 -20.38 -8.55
CA LEU A 115 8.02 -21.53 -9.00
C LEU A 115 8.64 -22.87 -8.59
N ARG A 116 9.96 -22.89 -8.35
CA ARG A 116 10.67 -23.99 -7.69
C ARG A 116 10.03 -24.40 -6.36
N ASN A 117 9.33 -23.48 -5.68
CA ASN A 117 8.68 -23.67 -4.39
C ASN A 117 7.14 -23.84 -4.47
N ARG A 118 6.57 -24.10 -5.66
CA ARG A 118 5.13 -24.43 -5.87
C ARG A 118 4.09 -23.43 -5.33
N ILE A 119 4.45 -22.16 -5.13
CA ILE A 119 3.47 -21.14 -4.71
C ILE A 119 2.76 -20.60 -5.95
N ALA A 120 1.58 -21.16 -6.26
CA ALA A 120 0.72 -20.76 -7.38
C ALA A 120 -0.16 -19.52 -7.10
N SER A 121 0.04 -18.82 -5.97
CA SER A 121 -0.78 -17.66 -5.61
C SER A 121 -0.53 -16.47 -6.54
N ARG A 122 -1.59 -15.72 -6.86
CA ARG A 122 -1.46 -14.44 -7.59
C ARG A 122 -0.80 -13.38 -6.71
N ARG A 123 -0.19 -12.37 -7.35
CA ARG A 123 0.40 -11.23 -6.61
C ARG A 123 -0.62 -10.13 -6.56
N LEU A 124 -0.71 -9.47 -5.41
CA LEU A 124 -1.60 -8.33 -5.21
C LEU A 124 -1.34 -7.23 -6.25
N GLY A 125 -0.07 -6.99 -6.59
CA GLY A 125 0.33 -6.04 -7.64
C GLY A 125 0.03 -6.46 -9.08
N HIS A 126 -0.36 -7.72 -9.32
CA HIS A 126 -0.74 -8.19 -10.66
C HIS A 126 -2.24 -8.16 -10.91
N SER A 127 -3.04 -8.50 -9.90
CA SER A 127 -4.47 -8.73 -10.09
C SER A 127 -5.36 -7.89 -9.18
N GLY A 128 -4.78 -7.07 -8.32
CA GLY A 128 -5.49 -6.58 -7.15
C GLY A 128 -5.86 -7.73 -6.19
N PRO A 129 -6.70 -7.48 -5.17
CA PRO A 129 -7.22 -8.49 -4.25
C PRO A 129 -7.92 -9.64 -4.99
N GLU A 130 -7.82 -10.86 -4.46
CA GLU A 130 -8.52 -12.03 -5.03
C GLU A 130 -10.05 -11.83 -5.00
N ASP A 131 -10.57 -11.32 -3.90
CA ASP A 131 -12.00 -11.06 -3.71
C ASP A 131 -12.21 -9.75 -2.94
N MET A 132 -12.83 -8.76 -3.59
CA MET A 132 -13.11 -7.45 -3.01
C MET A 132 -14.14 -7.49 -1.86
N ALA A 133 -14.92 -8.57 -1.74
CA ALA A 133 -15.86 -8.77 -0.64
C ALA A 133 -15.18 -9.27 0.64
N LYS A 134 -13.97 -9.86 0.53
CA LYS A 134 -13.21 -10.39 1.68
C LYS A 134 -12.19 -9.42 2.28
N VAL A 135 -12.02 -8.25 1.66
CA VAL A 135 -11.15 -7.19 2.15
C VAL A 135 -11.96 -6.04 2.74
N GLY A 136 -11.37 -5.29 3.67
CA GLY A 136 -12.03 -4.17 4.33
C GLY A 136 -12.63 -3.14 3.37
N ARG A 137 -13.71 -2.47 3.79
CA ARG A 137 -14.40 -1.43 2.99
C ARG A 137 -13.49 -0.24 2.64
N ASN A 138 -12.45 -0.03 3.42
CA ASN A 138 -11.41 0.97 3.20
C ASN A 138 -10.30 0.53 2.22
N VAL A 139 -10.45 -0.64 1.59
CA VAL A 139 -9.58 -1.09 0.50
C VAL A 139 -10.18 -0.67 -0.84
N PHE A 140 -9.37 0.05 -1.61
CA PHE A 140 -9.64 0.56 -2.94
C PHE A 140 -8.62 -0.02 -3.91
N VAL A 141 -9.02 -0.22 -5.16
CA VAL A 141 -8.15 -0.80 -6.19
C VAL A 141 -8.15 0.09 -7.43
N VAL A 142 -6.99 0.17 -8.05
CA VAL A 142 -6.72 1.01 -9.22
C VAL A 142 -6.00 0.14 -10.22
N ASP A 143 -6.70 -0.16 -11.30
CA ASP A 143 -6.15 -0.90 -12.44
C ASP A 143 -5.32 0.08 -13.29
N CYS A 144 -4.07 -0.27 -13.53
CA CYS A 144 -3.09 0.52 -14.26
C CYS A 144 -2.63 -0.13 -15.57
N ASP A 145 -3.29 -1.19 -16.06
CA ASP A 145 -2.91 -1.91 -17.27
C ASP A 145 -2.73 -0.98 -18.48
N ASP A 146 -3.67 -0.04 -18.67
CA ASP A 146 -3.68 0.87 -19.83
C ASP A 146 -2.50 1.86 -19.85
N VAL A 147 -1.77 2.03 -18.74
CA VAL A 147 -0.66 2.99 -18.63
C VAL A 147 0.67 2.38 -18.21
N ASN A 148 0.65 1.16 -17.66
CA ASN A 148 1.80 0.55 -17.01
C ASN A 148 3.04 0.45 -17.91
N THR A 149 2.97 -0.38 -18.94
CA THR A 149 4.09 -0.59 -19.87
C THR A 149 4.35 0.61 -20.75
N ARG A 150 3.36 1.49 -20.96
CA ARG A 150 3.54 2.75 -21.69
C ARG A 150 4.42 3.73 -20.92
N TYR A 151 4.29 3.78 -19.58
CA TYR A 151 5.09 4.64 -18.72
C TYR A 151 6.45 4.02 -18.32
N ASP A 152 6.56 2.69 -18.25
CA ASP A 152 7.78 1.99 -17.78
C ASP A 152 8.16 0.82 -18.70
N PHE A 153 8.35 1.07 -20.00
CA PHE A 153 8.73 0.01 -20.93
C PHE A 153 10.18 -0.48 -20.71
N PRO A 154 10.45 -1.80 -20.78
CA PRO A 154 9.50 -2.91 -20.92
C PRO A 154 9.01 -3.48 -19.57
N LYS A 155 9.49 -2.97 -18.44
CA LYS A 155 9.34 -3.63 -17.14
C LYS A 155 7.93 -3.55 -16.58
N GLY A 156 7.27 -2.40 -16.74
CA GLY A 156 5.94 -2.14 -16.21
C GLY A 156 5.87 -2.29 -14.69
N HIS A 157 6.80 -1.69 -13.94
CA HIS A 157 6.92 -1.88 -12.48
C HIS A 157 6.97 -0.58 -11.69
N SER A 158 7.34 0.53 -12.32
CA SER A 158 7.54 1.86 -11.72
C SER A 158 6.63 2.93 -12.32
N TYR A 159 5.50 2.51 -12.90
CA TYR A 159 4.47 3.31 -13.60
C TYR A 159 3.81 4.43 -12.78
N PHE A 160 4.20 4.60 -11.52
CA PHE A 160 3.74 5.69 -10.64
C PHE A 160 4.71 6.88 -10.58
N ARG A 161 5.93 6.76 -11.14
CA ARG A 161 6.99 7.78 -10.99
C ARG A 161 6.88 8.92 -12.00
N SER A 162 6.55 8.60 -13.24
CA SER A 162 6.39 9.56 -14.34
C SER A 162 5.35 9.01 -15.33
N GLY A 163 4.79 9.88 -16.16
CA GLY A 163 3.98 9.50 -17.32
C GLY A 163 4.84 9.04 -18.48
N GLU A 164 4.42 9.34 -19.72
CA GLU A 164 5.21 9.03 -20.91
C GLU A 164 6.54 9.80 -20.96
N VAL A 165 6.54 11.02 -20.43
CA VAL A 165 7.73 11.88 -20.35
C VAL A 165 8.35 11.78 -18.96
N PHE A 166 9.64 11.43 -18.90
CA PHE A 166 10.37 11.33 -17.64
C PHE A 166 10.33 12.66 -16.87
N GLY A 167 9.94 12.59 -15.60
CA GLY A 167 9.79 13.76 -14.72
C GLY A 167 8.43 14.46 -14.80
N GLU A 168 7.62 14.18 -15.83
CA GLU A 168 6.26 14.67 -15.90
C GLU A 168 5.29 13.69 -15.22
N PRO A 169 4.30 14.18 -14.45
CA PRO A 169 3.39 13.32 -13.72
C PRO A 169 2.37 12.67 -14.68
N GLY A 170 2.34 11.34 -14.72
CA GLY A 170 1.26 10.58 -15.38
C GLY A 170 0.01 10.45 -14.50
N VAL A 171 -1.05 9.85 -15.05
CA VAL A 171 -2.35 9.71 -14.37
C VAL A 171 -2.27 8.96 -13.04
N VAL A 172 -1.35 8.00 -12.90
CA VAL A 172 -1.13 7.25 -11.65
C VAL A 172 -0.59 8.14 -10.55
N PHE A 173 0.40 8.99 -10.87
CA PHE A 173 0.94 9.96 -9.93
C PHE A 173 -0.13 10.98 -9.53
N LEU A 174 -0.87 11.51 -10.51
CA LEU A 174 -1.92 12.51 -10.27
C LEU A 174 -3.04 11.96 -9.39
N HIS A 175 -3.46 10.71 -9.60
CA HIS A 175 -4.44 10.03 -8.76
C HIS A 175 -3.92 9.87 -7.31
N LEU A 176 -2.68 9.38 -7.15
CA LEU A 176 -2.04 9.24 -5.84
C LEU A 176 -1.93 10.58 -5.11
N PHE A 177 -1.50 11.62 -5.83
CA PHE A 177 -1.34 12.97 -5.29
C PHE A 177 -2.68 13.59 -4.87
N THR A 178 -3.72 13.36 -5.65
CA THR A 178 -5.09 13.77 -5.30
C THR A 178 -5.56 13.11 -4.02
N ALA A 179 -5.36 11.79 -3.87
CA ALA A 179 -5.68 11.06 -2.66
C ALA A 179 -4.85 11.52 -1.44
N LEU A 180 -3.58 11.88 -1.66
CA LEU A 180 -2.71 12.44 -0.63
C LEU A 180 -3.24 13.79 -0.12
N ARG A 181 -3.61 14.70 -1.04
CA ARG A 181 -4.13 16.04 -0.70
C ARG A 181 -5.50 15.96 -0.02
N THR A 182 -6.45 15.32 -0.68
CA THR A 182 -7.86 15.30 -0.25
C THR A 182 -8.13 14.29 0.87
N GLY A 183 -7.32 13.24 0.97
CA GLY A 183 -7.58 12.10 1.87
C GLY A 183 -8.74 11.22 1.45
N ARG A 184 -9.21 11.36 0.21
CA ARG A 184 -10.25 10.52 -0.40
C ARG A 184 -9.67 9.90 -1.66
N VAL A 185 -9.89 8.60 -1.84
CA VAL A 185 -9.42 7.90 -3.04
C VAL A 185 -10.29 8.27 -4.24
N PHE A 186 -11.62 8.26 -4.06
CA PHE A 186 -12.59 8.69 -5.06
C PHE A 186 -13.47 9.79 -4.46
N PRO A 187 -13.09 11.07 -4.57
CA PRO A 187 -13.82 12.16 -3.94
C PRO A 187 -15.23 12.37 -4.52
N GLU A 188 -15.42 11.99 -5.79
CA GLU A 188 -16.67 12.14 -6.53
C GLU A 188 -17.71 11.04 -6.21
N ASP A 189 -17.28 9.93 -5.61
CA ASP A 189 -18.13 8.74 -5.40
C ASP A 189 -17.69 7.97 -4.16
N GLU A 190 -18.43 8.14 -3.07
CA GLU A 190 -18.12 7.53 -1.77
C GLU A 190 -18.32 6.02 -1.73
N THR A 191 -19.04 5.45 -2.72
CA THR A 191 -19.30 4.00 -2.80
C THR A 191 -18.29 3.27 -3.67
N ARG A 192 -17.57 4.00 -4.52
CA ARG A 192 -16.57 3.44 -5.43
C ARG A 192 -15.43 2.80 -4.66
N ARG A 193 -15.06 1.60 -5.08
CA ARG A 193 -13.88 0.87 -4.57
C ARG A 193 -12.91 0.42 -5.65
N MET A 194 -13.24 0.65 -6.91
CA MET A 194 -12.45 0.23 -8.07
C MET A 194 -12.50 1.32 -9.15
N THR A 195 -11.37 1.54 -9.82
CA THR A 195 -11.31 2.32 -11.06
C THR A 195 -10.24 1.74 -11.98
N ILE A 196 -10.38 2.02 -13.27
CA ILE A 196 -9.31 1.86 -14.27
C ILE A 196 -8.74 3.25 -14.53
N LEU A 197 -7.41 3.39 -14.56
CA LEU A 197 -6.77 4.61 -14.99
C LEU A 197 -6.44 4.55 -16.47
N ARG A 198 -6.93 5.55 -17.17
CA ARG A 198 -6.68 5.81 -18.59
C ARG A 198 -6.12 7.21 -18.71
N ASP A 199 -5.33 7.43 -19.74
CA ASP A 199 -4.75 8.73 -20.11
C ASP A 199 -5.52 9.29 -21.30
#